data_AF-A0A7R9WGW9-F1
#
_entry.id   AF-A0A7R9WGW9-F1
#
_cell.length_a   1.000
_cell.length_b   1.000
_cell.length_c   1.000
_cell.angle_alpha   90.00
_cell.angle_beta   90.00
_cell.angle_gamma   90.00
#
_symmetry.space_group_name_H-M   'P 1'
#
loop_
_entity.id
_entity.type
_entity.pdbx_description
1 polymer ?
#
loop_
_entity_poly.entity_id
_entity_poly.type
_entity_poly.pdbx_seq_one_letter_code
_entity_poly.pdbx_strand_id
1 'polypeptide(L)'
;AGDWILRRLDSRALETVAPTGGDGSFDAQARADAISRGMPECLGGSSPLWIRLYSHPSDLQPRNALAQGMLDYVLSETGTERMVVGHTPQRHINSALGGKAWRIDVGASKGMRDGTPEVLEVVSSGCADGPEVVRILTESGDAPAWERWTMEDSMFFD
;
A
#
# COMPACT_ATOMS: atom_id res chain seq x y z
N ALA A 1 4.27 3.09 -29.70
CA ALA A 1 4.55 2.58 -28.33
C ALA A 1 3.30 2.83 -27.50
N GLY A 2 2.70 1.77 -26.94
CA GLY A 2 1.44 1.86 -26.18
C GLY A 2 0.32 1.03 -26.82
N ASP A 3 0.35 -0.29 -26.61
CA ASP A 3 -0.80 -1.17 -26.84
C ASP A 3 -0.63 -2.55 -26.16
N TRP A 4 -0.31 -2.58 -24.87
CA TRP A 4 -0.09 -3.85 -24.15
C TRP A 4 -1.02 -4.10 -22.95
N ILE A 5 -1.85 -3.13 -22.54
CA ILE A 5 -2.57 -3.21 -21.26
C ILE A 5 -3.99 -3.79 -21.32
N LEU A 6 -4.55 -4.09 -22.51
CA LEU A 6 -5.92 -4.61 -22.63
C LEU A 6 -6.05 -5.84 -23.54
N ARG A 7 -5.29 -6.90 -23.27
CA ARG A 7 -5.66 -8.23 -23.77
C ARG A 7 -6.67 -8.87 -22.82
N ARG A 8 -7.93 -8.75 -23.24
CA ARG A 8 -9.12 -9.54 -22.89
C ARG A 8 -8.79 -10.82 -22.11
N LEU A 9 -9.09 -10.82 -20.81
CA LEU A 9 -9.23 -12.06 -20.04
C LEU A 9 -10.31 -12.89 -20.75
N ASP A 10 -9.94 -14.06 -21.24
CA ASP A 10 -10.85 -14.99 -21.89
C ASP A 10 -11.90 -15.43 -20.86
N SER A 11 -13.15 -15.06 -21.12
CA SER A 11 -14.33 -15.34 -20.28
C SER A 11 -14.66 -16.82 -20.13
N ARG A 12 -13.84 -17.73 -20.67
CA ARG A 12 -14.02 -19.19 -20.63
C ARG A 12 -13.51 -19.86 -19.35
N ALA A 13 -12.75 -19.19 -18.49
CA ALA A 13 -12.27 -19.79 -17.23
C ALA A 13 -13.31 -19.78 -16.10
N LEU A 14 -14.52 -19.27 -16.33
CA LEU A 14 -15.58 -19.16 -15.31
C LEU A 14 -16.73 -20.17 -15.49
N GLU A 15 -16.54 -21.23 -16.28
CA GLU A 15 -17.49 -22.34 -16.33
C GLU A 15 -17.39 -23.21 -15.06
N THR A 16 -18.16 -22.78 -14.05
CA THR A 16 -18.96 -23.59 -13.13
C THR A 16 -18.37 -24.93 -12.68
N VAL A 17 -17.69 -24.92 -11.53
CA VAL A 17 -17.76 -26.04 -10.59
C VAL A 17 -18.89 -25.72 -9.60
N ALA A 18 -20.08 -26.25 -9.85
CA ALA A 18 -21.17 -26.23 -8.87
C ALA A 18 -20.78 -27.14 -7.69
N PRO A 19 -20.96 -26.70 -6.43
CA PRO A 19 -20.61 -27.52 -5.28
C PRO A 19 -21.64 -28.64 -5.12
N THR A 20 -21.21 -29.88 -5.34
CA THR A 20 -21.98 -31.07 -4.97
C THR A 20 -21.87 -31.28 -3.45
N GLY A 21 -22.92 -30.89 -2.73
CA GLY A 21 -23.28 -31.41 -1.40
C GLY A 21 -22.35 -31.05 -0.23
N GLY A 22 -22.88 -30.32 0.76
CA GLY A 22 -22.22 -30.13 2.05
C GLY A 22 -22.57 -28.78 2.69
N ASP A 23 -23.46 -28.83 3.69
CA ASP A 23 -23.67 -27.93 4.82
C ASP A 23 -23.32 -26.43 4.79
N GLY A 24 -23.36 -25.71 3.67
CA GLY A 24 -23.54 -24.24 3.64
C GLY A 24 -22.51 -23.39 4.39
N SER A 25 -21.44 -24.00 4.91
CA SER A 25 -20.27 -23.34 5.45
C SER A 25 -19.51 -22.78 4.26
N PHE A 26 -19.72 -21.50 3.99
CA PHE A 26 -18.95 -20.73 3.04
C PHE A 26 -17.48 -20.67 3.50
N ASP A 27 -16.70 -21.69 3.15
CA ASP A 27 -15.27 -21.70 3.42
C ASP A 27 -14.58 -20.70 2.49
N ALA A 28 -14.50 -19.46 2.98
CA ALA A 28 -13.84 -18.35 2.32
C ALA A 28 -12.36 -18.68 2.03
N GLN A 29 -11.73 -19.51 2.87
CA GLN A 29 -10.35 -19.93 2.70
C GLN A 29 -10.22 -20.87 1.50
N ALA A 30 -11.06 -21.89 1.41
CA ALA A 30 -11.05 -22.80 0.25
C ALA A 30 -11.29 -22.08 -1.09
N ARG A 31 -12.13 -21.04 -1.09
CA ARG A 31 -12.35 -20.19 -2.28
C ARG A 31 -11.15 -19.32 -2.61
N ALA A 32 -10.53 -18.69 -1.61
CA ALA A 32 -9.32 -17.91 -1.79
C ALA A 32 -8.16 -18.77 -2.33
N ASP A 33 -8.01 -20.00 -1.81
CA ASP A 33 -6.99 -20.94 -2.25
C ASP A 33 -7.23 -21.43 -3.68
N ALA A 34 -8.49 -21.63 -4.08
CA ALA A 34 -8.83 -21.98 -5.47
C ALA A 34 -8.50 -20.84 -6.45
N ILE A 35 -8.83 -19.59 -6.10
CA ILE A 35 -8.54 -18.42 -6.95
C ILE A 35 -7.04 -18.16 -7.04
N SER A 36 -6.30 -18.32 -5.94
CA SER A 36 -4.87 -18.04 -5.89
C SER A 36 -4.03 -18.98 -6.76
N ARG A 37 -4.44 -20.24 -6.93
CA ARG A 37 -3.71 -21.24 -7.74
C ARG A 37 -3.72 -20.97 -9.24
N GLY A 38 -4.72 -20.26 -9.75
CA GLY A 38 -4.82 -19.89 -11.18
C GLY A 38 -4.40 -18.45 -11.47
N MET A 39 -3.91 -17.72 -10.48
CA MET A 39 -3.70 -16.29 -10.59
C MET A 39 -2.37 -15.98 -11.29
N PRO A 40 -2.35 -15.07 -12.28
CA PRO A 40 -1.10 -14.58 -12.86
C PRO A 40 -0.17 -14.01 -11.78
N GLU A 41 1.14 -14.18 -11.96
CA GLU A 41 2.15 -13.72 -10.99
C GLU A 41 2.01 -12.22 -10.67
N CYS A 42 1.64 -11.40 -11.66
CA CYS A 42 1.42 -9.98 -11.50
C CYS A 42 0.26 -9.61 -10.55
N LEU A 43 -0.57 -10.58 -10.17
CA LEU A 43 -1.64 -10.43 -9.19
C LEU A 43 -1.42 -11.30 -7.94
N GLY A 44 -0.39 -12.15 -7.91
CA GLY A 44 -0.08 -13.07 -6.80
C GLY A 44 0.63 -12.39 -5.62
N GLY A 45 1.09 -13.17 -4.63
CA GLY A 45 1.59 -12.63 -3.36
C GLY A 45 2.80 -11.68 -3.44
N SER A 46 3.61 -11.76 -4.50
CA SER A 46 4.74 -10.86 -4.80
C SER A 46 4.37 -9.69 -5.72
N SER A 47 3.10 -9.57 -6.10
CA SER A 47 2.55 -8.47 -6.89
C SER A 47 2.64 -7.12 -6.16
N PRO A 48 2.76 -6.00 -6.89
CA PRO A 48 2.56 -4.65 -6.33
C PRO A 48 1.27 -4.50 -5.50
N LEU A 49 0.25 -5.33 -5.73
CA LEU A 49 -1.00 -5.31 -4.98
C LEU A 49 -0.92 -5.95 -3.58
N TRP A 50 -0.05 -6.94 -3.40
CA TRP A 50 -0.01 -7.77 -2.19
C TRP A 50 1.30 -7.65 -1.39
N ILE A 51 2.35 -7.07 -1.99
CA ILE A 51 3.61 -6.87 -1.27
C ILE A 51 3.41 -5.95 -0.07
N ARG A 52 4.01 -6.36 1.05
CA ARG A 52 4.01 -5.60 2.32
C ARG A 52 5.40 -5.08 2.67
N LEU A 53 6.30 -5.12 1.69
CA LEU A 53 7.73 -4.86 1.81
C LEU A 53 8.05 -3.53 2.50
N TYR A 54 7.32 -2.47 2.17
CA TYR A 54 7.58 -1.10 2.64
C TYR A 54 6.77 -0.70 3.87
N SER A 55 5.94 -1.58 4.41
CA SER A 55 4.95 -1.21 5.44
C SER A 55 4.84 -2.17 6.61
N HIS A 56 5.59 -3.29 6.57
CA HIS A 56 5.57 -4.31 7.61
C HIS A 56 6.88 -4.33 8.41
N PRO A 57 6.82 -4.35 9.75
CA PRO A 57 5.61 -4.29 10.59
C PRO A 57 4.97 -2.91 10.63
N SER A 58 3.68 -2.85 11.00
CA SER A 58 2.96 -1.58 11.16
C SER A 58 3.65 -0.67 12.17
N ASP A 59 3.67 0.63 11.88
CA ASP A 59 4.11 1.74 12.74
C ASP A 59 5.61 1.73 13.11
N LEU A 60 6.39 0.79 12.57
CA LEU A 60 7.85 0.67 12.75
C LEU A 60 8.56 0.66 11.40
N GLN A 61 9.89 0.72 11.37
CA GLN A 61 10.59 0.62 10.09
C GLN A 61 10.42 -0.76 9.46
N PRO A 62 10.38 -0.81 8.11
CA PRO A 62 10.29 -2.07 7.39
C PRO A 62 11.39 -3.05 7.81
N ARG A 63 10.99 -4.25 8.21
CA ARG A 63 11.95 -5.29 8.67
C ARG A 63 12.85 -5.83 7.58
N ASN A 64 12.46 -5.68 6.32
CA ASN A 64 13.21 -6.23 5.20
C ASN A 64 14.37 -5.28 4.84
N ALA A 65 15.61 -5.76 5.00
CA ALA A 65 16.82 -5.00 4.71
C ALA A 65 16.93 -4.52 3.25
N LEU A 66 16.23 -5.17 2.30
CA LEU A 66 16.22 -4.77 0.89
C LEU A 66 15.21 -3.67 0.59
N ALA A 67 14.30 -3.33 1.52
CA ALA A 67 13.23 -2.39 1.27
C ALA A 67 13.75 -1.00 0.86
N GLN A 68 14.77 -0.49 1.55
CA GLN A 68 15.39 0.80 1.23
C GLN A 68 15.98 0.80 -0.19
N GLY A 69 16.84 -0.18 -0.51
CA GLY A 69 17.52 -0.24 -1.81
C GLY A 69 16.55 -0.42 -2.98
N MET A 70 15.50 -1.24 -2.81
CA MET A 70 14.47 -1.38 -3.84
C MET A 70 13.65 -0.10 -4.03
N LEU A 71 13.30 0.58 -2.94
CA LEU A 71 12.58 1.86 -3.03
C LEU A 71 13.44 2.91 -3.73
N ASP A 72 14.70 3.05 -3.34
CA ASP A 72 15.63 4.01 -3.95
C ASP A 72 15.81 3.77 -5.45
N TYR A 73 15.93 2.49 -5.86
CA TYR A 73 15.99 2.11 -7.26
C TYR A 73 14.71 2.54 -8.01
N VAL A 74 13.52 2.18 -7.49
CA VAL A 74 12.25 2.52 -8.15
C VAL A 74 12.08 4.03 -8.29
N LEU A 75 12.33 4.80 -7.21
CA LEU A 75 12.20 6.26 -7.22
C LEU A 75 13.15 6.91 -8.23
N SER A 76 14.37 6.39 -8.35
CA SER A 76 15.34 6.84 -9.35
C SER A 76 14.87 6.55 -10.77
N GLU A 77 14.39 5.34 -11.04
CA GLU A 77 13.92 4.94 -12.37
C GLU A 77 12.65 5.68 -12.81
N THR A 78 11.76 6.02 -11.87
CA THR A 78 10.53 6.77 -12.16
C THR A 78 10.70 8.28 -12.11
N GLY A 79 11.83 8.78 -11.61
CA GLY A 79 12.06 10.21 -11.39
C GLY A 79 11.08 10.83 -10.38
N THR A 80 10.67 10.07 -9.37
CA THR A 80 9.72 10.52 -8.34
C THR A 80 10.38 10.60 -6.98
N GLU A 81 9.91 11.49 -6.11
CA GLU A 81 10.53 11.68 -4.79
C GLU A 81 10.10 10.66 -3.74
N ARG A 82 8.86 10.15 -3.87
CA ARG A 82 8.21 9.35 -2.82
C ARG A 82 7.26 8.31 -3.40
N MET A 83 7.00 7.27 -2.63
CA MET A 83 6.01 6.24 -2.91
C MET A 83 4.90 6.29 -1.87
N VAL A 84 3.64 6.24 -2.32
CA VAL A 84 2.46 6.16 -1.45
C VAL A 84 1.90 4.74 -1.52
N VAL A 85 1.81 4.07 -0.37
CA VAL A 85 1.42 2.66 -0.25
C VAL A 85 0.30 2.45 0.77
N GLY A 86 -0.57 1.49 0.49
CA GLY A 86 -1.62 1.05 1.40
C GLY A 86 -1.45 -0.41 1.82
N HIS A 87 -2.57 -1.14 1.94
CA HIS A 87 -2.66 -2.59 2.14
C HIS A 87 -2.21 -3.10 3.52
N THR A 88 -1.21 -2.47 4.14
CA THR A 88 -0.78 -2.77 5.51
C THR A 88 -1.25 -1.66 6.44
N PRO A 89 -2.30 -1.93 7.24
CA PRO A 89 -2.85 -0.93 8.13
C PRO A 89 -1.83 -0.43 9.14
N GLN A 90 -1.78 0.88 9.28
CA GLN A 90 -1.06 1.64 10.28
C GLN A 90 -2.06 2.11 11.34
N ARG A 91 -1.57 2.63 12.48
CA ARG A 91 -2.44 3.33 13.46
C ARG A 91 -2.85 4.72 12.96
N HIS A 92 -1.91 5.39 12.29
CA HIS A 92 -2.07 6.69 11.67
C HIS A 92 -1.29 6.71 10.36
N ILE A 93 -1.60 7.63 9.44
CA ILE A 93 -0.73 7.88 8.30
C ILE A 93 0.64 8.28 8.81
N ASN A 94 1.66 7.61 8.29
CA ASN A 94 3.05 7.81 8.70
C ASN A 94 4.00 7.56 7.52
N SER A 95 5.24 8.02 7.67
CA SER A 95 6.31 7.81 6.70
C SER A 95 7.37 6.85 7.25
N ALA A 96 8.01 6.12 6.35
CA ALA A 96 9.12 5.22 6.61
C ALA A 96 10.24 5.42 5.59
N LEU A 97 11.40 4.82 5.84
CA LEU A 97 12.55 4.81 4.92
C LEU A 97 13.02 6.24 4.58
N GLY A 98 13.16 7.08 5.62
CA GLY A 98 13.61 8.47 5.47
C GLY A 98 12.64 9.37 4.71
N GLY A 99 11.33 9.22 4.92
CA GLY A 99 10.31 10.06 4.27
C GLY A 99 9.97 9.67 2.83
N LYS A 100 10.56 8.59 2.31
CA LYS A 100 10.37 8.14 0.92
C LYS A 100 9.17 7.22 0.74
N ALA A 101 8.72 6.54 1.79
CA ALA A 101 7.54 5.67 1.75
C ALA A 101 6.43 6.19 2.67
N TRP A 102 5.34 6.69 2.09
CA TRP A 102 4.13 7.12 2.80
C TRP A 102 3.13 5.99 2.90
N ARG A 103 2.77 5.61 4.13
CA ARG A 103 1.86 4.49 4.42
C ARG A 103 0.52 5.06 4.85
N ILE A 104 -0.48 4.97 3.96
CA ILE A 104 -1.75 5.71 4.08
C ILE A 104 -2.94 4.86 4.53
N ASP A 105 -2.79 3.54 4.60
CA ASP A 105 -3.86 2.65 5.05
C ASP A 105 -3.97 2.71 6.58
N VAL A 106 -5.02 3.34 7.10
CA VAL A 106 -5.33 3.40 8.54
C VAL A 106 -6.29 2.30 8.99
N GLY A 107 -6.70 1.39 8.10
CA GLY A 107 -7.69 0.36 8.41
C GLY A 107 -9.08 0.93 8.74
N ALA A 108 -9.52 1.95 7.99
CA ALA A 108 -10.75 2.71 8.26
C ALA A 108 -12.05 1.88 8.24
N SER A 109 -12.04 0.69 7.63
CA SER A 109 -13.22 -0.17 7.65
C SER A 109 -13.45 -0.77 9.03
N LYS A 110 -14.72 -0.84 9.45
CA LYS A 110 -15.18 -1.56 10.66
C LYS A 110 -14.70 -3.01 10.75
N GLY A 111 -14.54 -3.66 9.60
CA GLY A 111 -14.06 -5.05 9.52
C GLY A 111 -12.56 -5.24 9.70
N MET A 112 -11.78 -4.16 9.86
CA MET A 112 -10.34 -4.22 10.10
C MET A 112 -9.95 -3.62 11.44
N ARG A 113 -9.95 -2.29 11.56
CA ARG A 113 -9.53 -1.60 12.78
C ARG A 113 -10.50 -0.51 13.23
N ASP A 114 -11.51 -0.19 12.41
CA ASP A 114 -12.37 0.98 12.62
C ASP A 114 -11.54 2.24 12.87
N GLY A 115 -10.42 2.36 12.14
CA GLY A 115 -9.45 3.45 12.32
C GLY A 115 -10.04 4.78 11.89
N THR A 116 -9.70 5.85 12.61
CA THR A 116 -10.11 7.21 12.24
C THR A 116 -9.54 7.57 10.85
N PRO A 117 -10.37 7.99 9.88
CA PRO A 117 -9.89 8.39 8.57
C PRO A 117 -8.92 9.58 8.66
N GLU A 118 -7.83 9.50 7.89
CA GLU A 118 -6.85 10.56 7.72
C GLU A 118 -6.58 10.75 6.22
N VAL A 119 -6.11 11.94 5.82
CA VAL A 119 -5.80 12.25 4.41
C VAL A 119 -4.36 12.73 4.30
N LEU A 120 -3.59 12.11 3.41
CA LEU A 120 -2.31 12.65 2.96
C LEU A 120 -2.57 13.68 1.86
N GLU A 121 -2.30 14.96 2.15
CA GLU A 121 -2.38 16.05 1.21
C GLU A 121 -0.98 16.36 0.66
N VAL A 122 -0.87 16.39 -0.67
CA VAL A 122 0.35 16.77 -1.39
C VAL A 122 0.00 17.93 -2.33
N VAL A 123 0.46 19.13 -1.99
CA VAL A 123 0.22 20.34 -2.79
C VAL A 123 1.51 20.76 -3.47
N SER A 124 1.51 20.77 -4.80
CA SER A 124 2.56 21.38 -5.60
C SER A 124 2.19 22.82 -5.94
N SER A 125 3.15 23.74 -5.83
CA SER A 125 2.96 25.17 -6.10
C SER A 125 2.77 25.52 -7.59
N GLY A 126 2.65 24.52 -8.50
CA GLY A 126 2.33 24.73 -9.91
C GLY A 126 3.52 25.07 -10.82
N CYS A 127 4.71 25.31 -10.27
CA CYS A 127 5.97 25.29 -11.01
C CYS A 127 6.74 23.99 -10.70
N ALA A 128 7.49 23.49 -11.69
CA ALA A 128 8.21 22.22 -11.60
C ALA A 128 9.20 22.17 -10.41
N ASP A 129 9.75 23.32 -10.03
CA ASP A 129 10.70 23.48 -8.91
C ASP A 129 10.07 24.18 -7.69
N GLY A 130 8.74 24.29 -7.66
CA GLY A 130 8.02 24.94 -6.57
C GLY A 130 8.07 24.11 -5.30
N PRO A 131 8.01 24.73 -4.11
CA PRO A 131 7.96 23.97 -2.87
C PRO A 131 6.73 23.06 -2.89
N GLU A 132 6.96 21.76 -2.66
CA GLU A 132 5.93 20.78 -2.37
C GLU A 132 5.62 20.83 -0.88
N VAL A 133 4.32 20.91 -0.57
CA VAL A 133 3.84 20.88 0.81
C VAL A 133 3.14 19.56 1.04
N VAL A 134 3.66 18.78 1.99
CA VAL A 134 3.07 17.50 2.42
C VAL A 134 2.47 17.67 3.81
N ARG A 135 1.19 17.35 3.96
CA ARG A 135 0.43 17.50 5.23
C ARG A 135 -0.47 16.29 5.45
N ILE A 136 -0.80 16.04 6.71
CA ILE A 136 -1.84 15.07 7.07
C ILE A 136 -3.02 15.82 7.65
N LEU A 137 -4.18 15.66 7.00
CA LEU A 137 -5.44 16.21 7.47
C LEU A 137 -6.11 15.18 8.37
N THR A 138 -6.44 15.59 9.59
CA THR A 138 -7.17 14.81 10.58
C THR A 138 -8.48 15.51 10.92
N GLU A 139 -9.41 14.82 11.58
CA GLU A 139 -10.64 15.45 12.09
C GLU A 139 -10.35 16.59 13.10
N SER A 140 -9.23 16.50 13.82
CA SER A 140 -8.78 17.50 14.81
C SER A 140 -8.01 18.69 14.24
N GLY A 141 -7.70 18.68 12.94
CA GLY A 141 -6.85 19.70 12.29
C GLY A 141 -5.69 19.09 11.49
N ASP A 142 -4.77 19.95 11.04
CA ASP A 142 -3.59 19.55 10.27
C ASP A 142 -2.42 19.13 11.17
N ALA A 143 -1.79 18.00 10.82
CA ALA A 143 -0.52 17.56 11.40
C ALA A 143 0.58 17.68 10.33
N PRO A 144 1.72 18.32 10.62
CA PRO A 144 2.80 18.42 9.66
C PRO A 144 3.49 17.07 9.46
N ALA A 145 3.96 16.82 8.24
CA ALA A 145 4.52 15.54 7.81
C ALA A 145 5.68 15.00 8.68
N TRP A 146 6.50 15.89 9.25
CA TRP A 146 7.66 15.53 10.07
C TRP A 146 7.28 14.97 11.45
N GLU A 147 6.07 15.22 11.96
CA GLU A 147 5.57 14.63 13.21
C GLU A 147 5.14 13.16 13.04
N ARG A 148 5.09 12.67 11.79
CA ARG A 148 4.52 11.37 11.44
C ARG A 148 5.58 10.39 10.91
N TRP A 149 6.83 10.63 11.28
CA TRP A 149 7.93 9.71 11.04
C TRP A 149 7.85 8.50 11.97
N THR A 150 8.38 7.36 11.55
CA THR A 150 8.57 6.25 12.49
C THR A 150 9.53 6.66 13.60
N MET A 151 9.36 6.07 14.80
CA MET A 151 10.19 6.39 15.97
C MET A 151 11.70 6.33 15.70
N GLU A 152 12.15 5.48 14.78
CA GLU A 152 13.57 5.35 14.43
C GLU A 152 14.06 6.47 13.50
N ASP A 153 13.20 7.05 12.65
CA ASP A 153 13.54 8.22 11.83
C ASP A 153 13.64 9.50 12.68
N SER A 154 12.88 9.60 13.77
CA SER A 154 12.92 10.73 14.71
C SER A 154 14.23 10.83 15.51
N MET A 155 15.01 9.75 15.60
CA MET A 155 16.29 9.72 16.35
C MET A 155 17.48 10.29 15.58
N PHE A 156 17.34 10.58 14.28
CA PHE A 156 18.43 11.09 13.43
C PHE A 156 18.54 12.63 13.37
N PHE A 157 17.69 13.35 14.12
CA PHE A 157 17.61 14.83 14.09
C PHE A 157 17.81 15.52 15.46
N ASP A 158 18.34 14.81 16.46
CA ASP A 158 18.76 15.39 17.75
C ASP A 158 20.28 15.60 17.82
#